data_AF-A0A1V2AVH4-F1
#
_entry.id   AF-A0A1V2AVH4-F1
#
_cell.length_a   1.000
_cell.length_b   1.000
_cell.length_c   1.000
_cell.angle_alpha   90.00
_cell.angle_beta   90.00
_cell.angle_gamma   90.00
#
_symmetry.space_group_name_H-M   'P 1'
#
loop_
_entity.id
_entity.type
_entity.pdbx_description
1 polymer ?
#
loop_
_entity_poly.entity_id
_entity_poly.type
_entity_poly.pdbx_seq_one_letter_code
_entity_poly.pdbx_strand_id
1 'polypeptide(L)' 'MQTVITKRELQVPVDVLIRLADVLLEKDITNSITGTDEEDGYITIEVEYEKEQREAIHEAEDIISDYHENDEEDEDED' A
#
# COMPACT_ATOMS: atom_id res chain seq x y z
N MET A 1 20.68 -17.44 10.77
CA MET A 1 19.77 -17.52 9.61
C MET A 1 19.88 -16.18 8.91
N GLN A 2 19.95 -16.15 7.59
CA GLN A 2 20.00 -14.90 6.83
C GLN A 2 18.55 -14.53 6.52
N THR A 3 18.03 -13.50 7.16
CA THR A 3 16.68 -13.01 6.88
C THR A 3 16.71 -12.25 5.56
N VAL A 4 15.92 -12.72 4.60
CA VAL A 4 15.83 -12.09 3.28
C VAL A 4 14.78 -11.00 3.38
N ILE A 5 15.25 -9.77 3.56
CA ILE A 5 14.41 -8.57 3.58
C ILE A 5 14.15 -8.17 2.13
N THR A 6 12.87 -8.03 1.79
CA THR A 6 12.41 -7.52 0.51
C THR A 6 11.97 -6.07 0.71
N LYS A 7 12.41 -5.18 -0.19
CA LYS A 7 12.00 -3.78 -0.23
C LYS A 7 11.03 -3.57 -1.38
N ARG A 8 9.99 -2.78 -1.17
CA ARG A 8 9.02 -2.44 -2.21
C ARG A 8 8.48 -1.04 -1.98
N GLU A 9 8.25 -0.32 -3.07
CA GLU A 9 7.56 0.97 -3.03
C GLU A 9 6.08 0.76 -3.36
N LEU A 10 5.21 1.38 -2.56
CA LEU A 10 3.76 1.42 -2.73
C LEU A 10 3.34 2.87 -2.94
N GLN A 11 2.53 3.12 -3.97
CA GLN A 11 1.84 4.40 -4.14
C GLN A 11 0.48 4.28 -3.49
N VAL A 12 0.29 4.99 -2.39
CA VAL A 12 -0.88 4.83 -1.51
C VAL A 12 -1.77 6.06 -1.62
N PRO A 13 -3.02 5.93 -2.07
CA PRO A 13 -3.97 7.04 -2.03
C PRO A 13 -4.19 7.51 -0.59
N VAL A 14 -4.29 8.83 -0.39
CA VAL A 14 -4.44 9.42 0.95
C VAL A 14 -5.71 8.90 1.64
N ASP A 15 -6.78 8.63 0.89
CA ASP A 15 -8.07 8.13 1.37
C ASP A 15 -8.00 6.74 2.03
N VAL A 16 -7.04 5.90 1.62
CA VAL A 16 -6.85 4.55 2.18
C VAL A 16 -5.62 4.43 3.07
N LEU A 17 -4.86 5.52 3.24
CA LEU A 17 -3.61 5.54 4.01
C LEU A 17 -3.78 5.01 5.44
N ILE A 18 -4.87 5.35 6.12
CA ILE A 18 -5.12 4.89 7.50
C ILE A 18 -5.28 3.38 7.53
N ARG A 19 -6.04 2.80 6.59
CA ARG A 19 -6.27 1.34 6.53
C ARG A 19 -4.98 0.60 6.22
N LEU A 20 -4.20 1.11 5.28
CA LEU A 20 -2.89 0.55 4.96
C LEU A 20 -1.94 0.63 6.16
N ALA A 21 -1.92 1.77 6.88
CA ALA A 21 -1.09 1.94 8.07
C ALA A 21 -1.44 0.94 9.19
N ASP A 22 -2.73 0.64 9.39
CA ASP A 22 -3.16 -0.38 10.35
C ASP A 22 -2.56 -1.75 10.02
N VAL A 23 -2.63 -2.19 8.74
CA VAL A 23 -2.05 -3.47 8.29
C VAL A 23 -0.53 -3.51 8.51
N LEU A 24 0.17 -2.43 8.19
CA LEU A 24 1.62 -2.34 8.40
C LEU A 24 1.98 -2.42 9.88
N LEU A 25 1.19 -1.79 10.76
CA LEU A 25 1.40 -1.82 12.22
C LEU A 25 1.11 -3.19 12.82
N GLU A 26 0.04 -3.87 12.40
CA GLU A 26 -0.34 -5.20 12.91
C GLU A 26 0.72 -6.27 12.68
N LYS A 27 1.58 -6.08 11.67
CA LYS A 27 2.58 -7.06 11.22
C LYS A 27 4.02 -6.57 11.44
N ASP A 28 4.20 -5.47 12.19
CA ASP A 28 5.50 -4.84 12.45
C ASP A 28 6.31 -4.63 11.15
N ILE A 29 5.65 -4.15 10.09
CA ILE A 29 6.29 -3.86 8.81
C ILE A 29 7.05 -2.55 8.91
N THR A 30 8.35 -2.60 8.66
CA THR A 30 9.17 -1.38 8.57
C THR A 30 8.75 -0.60 7.33
N ASN A 31 8.44 0.67 7.52
CA ASN A 31 8.00 1.55 6.44
C ASN A 31 8.67 2.92 6.52
N SER A 32 8.86 3.54 5.37
CA SER A 32 9.41 4.89 5.24
C SER A 32 8.70 5.62 4.11
N ILE A 33 8.22 6.84 4.37
CA ILE A 33 7.72 7.72 3.31
C ILE A 33 8.92 8.20 2.48
N THR A 34 8.91 7.92 1.19
CA THR A 34 9.98 8.29 0.23
C THR A 34 9.57 9.44 -0.68
N GLY A 35 8.27 9.71 -0.81
CA GLY A 35 7.75 10.80 -1.63
C GLY A 35 6.27 11.07 -1.37
N THR A 36 5.79 12.18 -1.93
CA THR A 36 4.39 12.62 -1.88
C THR A 36 4.04 13.23 -3.23
N ASP A 37 2.85 12.92 -3.73
CA ASP A 37 2.27 13.53 -4.91
C ASP A 37 0.98 14.25 -4.52
N GLU A 38 1.05 15.57 -4.42
CA GLU A 38 -0.10 16.41 -4.04
C GLU A 38 -1.09 16.59 -5.20
N GLU A 39 -0.66 16.43 -6.46
CA GLU A 39 -1.53 16.64 -7.63
C GLU A 39 -2.49 15.46 -7.78
N ASP A 40 -1.95 14.25 -7.70
CA ASP A 40 -2.73 13.02 -7.84
C ASP A 40 -3.26 12.50 -6.48
N GLY A 41 -2.77 13.02 -5.35
CA GLY A 41 -3.26 12.65 -4.01
C GLY A 41 -2.72 11.33 -3.49
N TYR A 42 -1.44 11.02 -3.76
CA TYR A 42 -0.78 9.78 -3.36
C TYR A 42 0.44 10.04 -2.46
N ILE A 43 0.78 9.06 -1.62
CA ILE A 43 2.01 9.02 -0.85
C ILE A 43 2.82 7.80 -1.28
N THR A 44 4.11 7.99 -1.58
CA THR A 44 5.03 6.89 -1.87
C THR A 44 5.64 6.38 -0.57
N ILE A 45 5.37 5.12 -0.25
CA ILE A 45 5.85 4.45 0.97
C ILE A 45 6.74 3.26 0.55
N GLU A 46 8.00 3.27 0.97
CA GLU A 46 8.85 2.08 0.93
C GLU A 46 8.52 1.20 2.13
N VAL A 47 8.22 -0.07 1.88
CA VAL A 47 8.00 -1.11 2.89
C VAL A 47 9.09 -2.16 2.82
N GLU A 48 9.57 -2.59 3.99
CA GLU A 48 10.56 -3.65 4.14
C GLU A 48 9.92 -4.83 4.89
N TYR A 49 9.93 -6.00 4.26
CA TYR A 49 9.25 -7.17 4.79
C TYR A 49 9.99 -8.47 4.50
N GLU A 50 9.78 -9.45 5.37
CA GLU A 50 10.31 -10.79 5.23
C GLU A 50 9.31 -11.71 4.53
N LYS A 51 9.74 -12.92 4.18
CA LYS A 51 8.86 -13.91 3.51
C LYS A 51 7.60 -14.21 4.33
N GLU A 52 7.70 -14.23 5.65
CA GLU A 52 6.60 -14.51 6.58
C GLU A 52 5.60 -13.35 6.65
N GLN A 53 6.01 -12.15 6.26
CA GLN A 53 5.21 -10.93 6.26
C GLN A 53 4.54 -10.65 4.90
N ARG A 54 4.70 -11.54 3.92
CA ARG A 54 4.14 -11.35 2.56
C ARG A 54 2.63 -11.19 2.53
N GLU A 55 1.91 -11.87 3.41
CA GLU A 55 0.45 -11.76 3.49
C GLU A 55 0.03 -10.33 3.83
N ALA A 56 0.77 -9.63 4.70
CA ALA A 56 0.51 -8.24 5.05
C ALA A 56 0.66 -7.29 3.84
N ILE A 57 1.66 -7.56 2.99
CA ILE A 57 1.91 -6.76 1.80
C ILE A 57 0.81 -6.98 0.78
N HIS A 58 0.36 -8.22 0.59
CA HIS A 58 -0.76 -8.51 -0.29
C HIS A 58 -2.05 -7.82 0.19
N GLU A 59 -2.33 -7.86 1.48
CA GLU A 59 -3.49 -7.14 2.05
C GLU A 59 -3.39 -5.62 1.85
N ALA A 60 -2.19 -5.04 2.02
CA ALA A 60 -1.95 -3.63 1.74
C ALA A 60 -2.15 -3.29 0.25
N GLU A 61 -1.74 -4.18 -0.66
CA GLU A 61 -1.97 -4.01 -2.11
C GLU A 61 -3.45 -4.14 -2.48
N ASP A 62 -4.17 -5.09 -1.88
CA ASP A 62 -5.60 -5.28 -2.11
C ASP A 62 -6.38 -4.02 -1.70
N ILE A 63 -6.03 -3.38 -0.58
CA ILE A 63 -6.63 -2.09 -0.15
C ILE A 63 -6.42 -0.98 -1.20
N ILE A 64 -5.24 -0.93 -1.82
CA ILE A 64 -4.93 0.06 -2.86
C ILE A 64 -5.71 -0.27 -4.14
N SER A 65 -5.75 -1.54 -4.55
CA SER A 65 -6.49 -2.00 -5.73
C SER A 65 -7.98 -1.72 -5.61
N ASP A 66 -8.59 -2.04 -4.46
CA ASP A 66 -10.00 -1.79 -4.16
C ASP A 66 -10.36 -0.30 -4.30
N TYR A 67 -9.43 0.61 -3.97
CA TYR A 67 -9.63 2.04 -4.17
C TYR A 67 -9.69 2.41 -5.66
N HIS A 68 -8.78 1.86 -6.47
CA HIS A 68 -8.75 2.13 -7.90
C HIS A 68 -9.95 1.51 -8.63
N GLU A 69 -10.35 0.29 -8.27
CA GLU A 69 -11.52 -0.37 -8.88
C GLU A 69 -12.82 0.38 -8.60
N ASN A 70 -12.95 1.00 -7.43
CA ASN A 70 -14.12 1.79 -7.06
C ASN A 70 -14.14 3.20 -7.68
N ASP A 71 -13.03 3.64 -8.30
CA ASP A 71 -12.92 4.91 -9.03
C ASP A 71 -13.25 4.73 -10.54
N GLU A 72 -13.29 3.48 -11.05
CA GLU A 72 -13.59 3.14 -12.45
C GLU A 72 -15.10 2.82 -12.73
N GLU A 73 -16.01 3.02 -11.77
CA GLU A 73 -17.47 2.81 -11.96
C GLU A 73 -18.24 4.04 -12.51
N ASP A 74 -17.64 4.79 -13.44
CA ASP A 74 -18.32 5.83 -14.24
C ASP A 74 -18.05 5.59 -15.74
N GLU A 75 -18.37 4.39 -16.24
CA GLU A 75 -18.59 4.17 -17.69
C GLU A 75 -20.10 4.03 -17.97
N ASP A 76 -20.62 5.10 -18.57
CA ASP A 76 -21.99 5.35 -19.01
C ASP A 76 -22.71 4.13 -19.64
N GLU A 77 -23.87 3.75 -19.09
CA GLU A 77 -24.94 3.05 -19.81
C GLU A 77 -25.63 4.05 -20.79
N ASP A 78 -25.25 4.04 -22.07
CA ASP A 78 -26.07 4.55 -23.19
C ASP A 78 -25.99 3.66 -24.45
#